data_AF-A4S5T1-F1
#
_entry.id   AF-A4S5T1-F1
#
_cell.length_a   1.000
_cell.length_b   1.000
_cell.length_c   1.000
_cell.angle_alpha   90.00
_cell.angle_beta   90.00
_cell.angle_gamma   90.00
#
_symmetry.space_group_name_H-M   'P 1'
#
loop_
_entity.id
_entity.type
_entity.pdbx_description
1 polymer ?
#
loop_
_entity_poly.entity_id
_entity_poly.type
_entity_poly.pdbx_seq_one_letter_code
_entity_poly.pdbx_strand_id
1 'polypeptide(L)'
;MTSGGRLPARRIAHCVGPRYAEKYATAAEHALVHCYVSALTKAVDECKARTVACTPACDEKKGYPSDSAAMVMVRTIRRFLEKWSGKLDCVVVCANAAEMDDYRAALSVFFPRNDEERKLSEEALKDKPGYNEYGEMILDERRLRIAGRLSSASDFTGGMNKTMGVSLDDSDATVVPAETGLTVSRDTRDVEDEQTRRANLLRRAESMDVSDVSDAKAIYLEKSRDYIGRRVVVVIAAFLERLIKSGEEQRLLAHVAKELRGVTDNPRGYVIVYHHTGGVYGAPPSLDFIRKLHVALGPQHRDTLKTVFVVHATAILKAAIWTMDMLQLESRLCNKVEYVETVCDLRDYVRLEGINEKLEIPAHVEEYERDLARNAQTSFW
;
A
#
# COMPACT_ATOMS: atom_id res chain seq x y z
N MET A 1 -2.20 17.41 -3.57
CA MET A 1 -2.69 18.75 -3.15
C MET A 1 -1.97 19.84 -3.93
N THR A 2 -2.67 20.85 -4.44
CA THR A 2 -2.02 22.02 -5.08
C THR A 2 -2.54 23.34 -4.50
N SER A 3 -1.89 24.45 -4.85
CA SER A 3 -2.46 25.80 -4.66
C SER A 3 -3.71 25.97 -5.52
N GLY A 4 -4.66 26.79 -5.07
CA GLY A 4 -5.82 27.18 -5.86
C GLY A 4 -5.55 28.25 -6.92
N GLY A 5 -4.35 28.86 -6.92
CA GLY A 5 -3.99 29.89 -7.89
C GLY A 5 -4.91 31.11 -7.82
N ARG A 6 -5.64 31.39 -8.91
CA ARG A 6 -6.60 32.50 -8.99
C ARG A 6 -8.01 32.13 -8.51
N LEU A 7 -8.24 30.89 -8.08
CA LEU A 7 -9.52 30.50 -7.52
C LEU A 7 -9.69 31.05 -6.10
N PRO A 8 -10.93 31.30 -5.64
CA PRO A 8 -11.19 31.69 -4.24
C PRO A 8 -10.74 30.64 -3.22
N ALA A 9 -10.70 29.36 -3.62
CA ALA A 9 -10.21 28.28 -2.78
C ALA A 9 -8.68 28.37 -2.62
N ARG A 10 -8.18 28.21 -1.38
CA ARG A 10 -6.73 28.28 -1.10
C ARG A 10 -5.96 27.07 -1.65
N ARG A 11 -6.60 25.90 -1.68
CA ARG A 11 -6.00 24.62 -2.03
C ARG A 11 -6.98 23.78 -2.84
N ILE A 12 -6.47 22.91 -3.71
CA ILE A 12 -7.26 21.97 -4.50
C ILE A 12 -6.77 20.55 -4.23
N ALA A 13 -7.70 19.70 -3.79
CA ALA A 13 -7.49 18.26 -3.63
C ALA A 13 -7.85 17.56 -4.93
N HIS A 14 -6.85 16.94 -5.57
CA HIS A 14 -7.03 16.17 -6.79
C HIS A 14 -7.28 14.72 -6.42
N CYS A 15 -8.34 14.13 -6.97
CA CYS A 15 -8.63 12.71 -6.90
C CYS A 15 -9.10 12.24 -8.28
N VAL A 16 -8.87 10.96 -8.56
CA VAL A 16 -9.37 10.30 -9.77
C VAL A 16 -10.41 9.28 -9.34
N GLY A 17 -11.70 9.60 -9.50
CA GLY A 17 -12.77 8.63 -9.24
C GLY A 17 -12.68 7.41 -10.18
N PRO A 18 -13.19 6.24 -9.76
CA PRO A 18 -13.11 5.00 -10.51
C PRO A 18 -14.02 4.98 -11.74
N ARG A 19 -13.64 4.18 -12.75
CA ARG A 19 -14.58 3.76 -13.80
C ARG A 19 -15.48 2.66 -13.25
N TYR A 20 -16.78 2.80 -13.48
CA TYR A 20 -17.77 1.86 -13.00
C TYR A 20 -18.03 0.77 -14.04
N ALA A 21 -18.08 -0.46 -13.56
CA ALA A 21 -18.63 -1.60 -14.27
C ALA A 21 -19.36 -2.43 -13.23
N GLU A 22 -20.58 -2.89 -13.55
CA GLU A 22 -21.45 -3.60 -12.61
C GLU A 22 -20.77 -4.82 -11.97
N LYS A 23 -20.00 -5.59 -12.77
CA LYS A 23 -19.18 -6.71 -12.30
C LYS A 23 -18.12 -6.35 -11.24
N TYR A 24 -17.78 -5.08 -11.09
CA TYR A 24 -16.80 -4.55 -10.15
C TYR A 24 -17.41 -3.49 -9.22
N ALA A 25 -18.73 -3.49 -9.02
CA ALA A 25 -19.43 -2.48 -8.21
C ALA A 25 -18.81 -2.28 -6.83
N THR A 26 -18.50 -3.36 -6.11
CA THR A 26 -17.85 -3.31 -4.79
C THR A 26 -16.46 -2.67 -4.84
N ALA A 27 -15.67 -2.96 -5.88
CA ALA A 27 -14.33 -2.41 -6.03
C ALA A 27 -14.38 -0.92 -6.40
N ALA A 28 -15.33 -0.53 -7.26
CA ALA A 28 -15.59 0.85 -7.60
C ALA A 28 -16.06 1.64 -6.36
N GLU A 29 -16.95 1.09 -5.55
CA GLU A 29 -17.37 1.72 -4.30
C GLU A 29 -16.21 1.91 -3.32
N HIS A 30 -15.40 0.89 -3.11
CA HIS A 30 -14.21 0.98 -2.25
C HIS A 30 -13.22 2.05 -2.73
N ALA A 31 -12.93 2.09 -4.03
CA ALA A 31 -12.06 3.12 -4.62
C ALA A 31 -12.64 4.53 -4.46
N LEU A 32 -13.96 4.68 -4.62
CA LEU A 32 -14.64 5.97 -4.46
C LEU A 32 -14.59 6.45 -3.00
N VAL A 33 -14.84 5.57 -2.02
CA VAL A 33 -14.65 5.89 -0.59
C VAL A 33 -13.23 6.36 -0.32
N HIS A 34 -12.23 5.61 -0.80
CA HIS A 34 -10.82 5.94 -0.60
C HIS A 34 -10.45 7.32 -1.18
N CYS A 35 -11.04 7.70 -2.32
CA CYS A 35 -10.86 9.01 -2.92
C CYS A 35 -11.30 10.14 -1.98
N TYR A 36 -12.49 10.04 -1.40
CA TYR A 36 -13.00 11.04 -0.46
C TYR A 36 -12.25 11.03 0.87
N VAL A 37 -11.98 9.87 1.46
CA VAL A 37 -11.23 9.75 2.73
C VAL A 37 -9.84 10.36 2.57
N SER A 38 -9.13 10.04 1.50
CA SER A 38 -7.78 10.56 1.24
C SER A 38 -7.80 12.07 1.05
N ALA A 39 -8.76 12.61 0.28
CA ALA A 39 -8.88 14.04 0.05
C ALA A 39 -9.21 14.82 1.34
N LEU A 40 -10.18 14.33 2.12
CA LEU A 40 -10.60 14.94 3.38
C LEU A 40 -9.49 14.88 4.44
N THR A 41 -8.83 13.73 4.57
CA THR A 41 -7.68 13.57 5.50
C THR A 41 -6.57 14.55 5.14
N LYS A 42 -6.17 14.65 3.86
CA LYS A 42 -5.16 15.62 3.43
C LYS A 42 -5.59 17.07 3.67
N ALA A 43 -6.87 17.39 3.44
CA ALA A 43 -7.39 18.72 3.70
C ALA A 43 -7.29 19.11 5.18
N VAL A 44 -7.63 18.19 6.09
CA VAL A 44 -7.58 18.43 7.55
C VAL A 44 -6.15 18.39 8.08
N ASP A 45 -5.39 17.34 7.76
CA ASP A 45 -4.13 17.07 8.42
C ASP A 45 -2.96 17.87 7.83
N GLU A 46 -2.88 17.98 6.51
CA GLU A 46 -1.79 18.70 5.84
C GLU A 46 -2.12 20.19 5.68
N CYS A 47 -3.35 20.52 5.25
CA CYS A 47 -3.71 21.90 4.93
C CYS A 47 -4.34 22.66 6.11
N LYS A 48 -4.67 21.97 7.21
CA LYS A 48 -5.41 22.52 8.36
C LYS A 48 -6.69 23.25 7.91
N ALA A 49 -7.35 22.72 6.87
CA ALA A 49 -8.57 23.29 6.34
C ALA A 49 -9.68 23.19 7.39
N ARG A 50 -10.47 24.25 7.50
CA ARG A 50 -11.68 24.32 8.33
C ARG A 50 -12.95 24.16 7.49
N THR A 51 -12.89 24.46 6.21
CA THR A 51 -14.01 24.37 5.27
C THR A 51 -13.59 23.64 4.02
N VAL A 52 -14.41 22.72 3.52
CA VAL A 52 -14.13 21.95 2.30
C VAL A 52 -15.36 21.94 1.40
N ALA A 53 -15.15 22.18 0.11
CA ALA A 53 -16.14 21.91 -0.91
C ALA A 53 -15.81 20.56 -1.56
N CYS A 54 -16.73 19.62 -1.49
CA CYS A 54 -16.61 18.29 -2.10
C CYS A 54 -17.47 18.24 -3.35
N THR A 55 -16.87 17.80 -4.45
CA THR A 55 -17.55 17.58 -5.74
C THR A 55 -17.66 16.07 -6.02
N PRO A 56 -18.62 15.64 -6.84
CA PRO A 56 -18.65 14.28 -7.38
C PRO A 56 -17.29 13.92 -8.00
N ALA A 57 -16.68 12.82 -7.55
CA ALA A 57 -15.39 12.34 -8.07
C ALA A 57 -15.52 11.50 -9.36
N CYS A 58 -16.75 11.05 -9.66
CA CYS A 58 -17.10 10.35 -10.88
C CYS A 58 -17.88 11.30 -11.79
N ASP A 59 -17.51 11.33 -13.07
CA ASP A 59 -18.28 12.01 -14.11
C ASP A 59 -19.14 10.98 -14.88
N GLU A 60 -20.05 11.47 -15.72
CA GLU A 60 -20.91 10.63 -16.56
C GLU A 60 -20.10 9.65 -17.44
N LYS A 61 -18.91 10.04 -17.89
CA LYS A 61 -18.02 9.22 -18.73
C LYS A 61 -17.51 7.97 -18.02
N LYS A 62 -17.41 8.01 -16.69
CA LYS A 62 -17.03 6.87 -15.86
C LYS A 62 -18.19 5.89 -15.63
N GLY A 63 -19.41 6.25 -16.01
CA GLY A 63 -20.58 5.37 -15.96
C GLY A 63 -21.02 4.97 -14.55
N TYR A 64 -20.57 5.68 -13.52
CA TYR A 64 -20.96 5.39 -12.14
C TYR A 64 -22.39 5.92 -11.91
N PRO A 65 -23.36 5.09 -11.50
CA PRO A 65 -24.72 5.55 -11.22
C PRO A 65 -24.74 6.70 -10.20
N SER A 66 -25.36 7.82 -10.55
CA SER A 66 -25.33 9.07 -9.76
C SER A 66 -25.90 8.87 -8.36
N ASP A 67 -27.04 8.18 -8.25
CA ASP A 67 -27.70 7.82 -7.00
C ASP A 67 -26.77 7.03 -6.05
N SER A 68 -26.09 6.02 -6.58
CA SER A 68 -25.14 5.19 -5.84
C SER A 68 -23.89 5.98 -5.45
N ALA A 69 -23.33 6.79 -6.36
CA ALA A 69 -22.17 7.64 -6.08
C ALA A 69 -22.48 8.68 -4.99
N ALA A 70 -23.67 9.27 -5.02
CA ALA A 70 -24.14 10.22 -4.02
C ALA A 70 -24.23 9.56 -2.63
N MET A 71 -24.81 8.36 -2.55
CA MET A 71 -24.88 7.58 -1.31
C MET A 71 -23.48 7.31 -0.74
N VAL A 72 -22.52 6.92 -1.58
CA VAL A 72 -21.13 6.68 -1.16
C VAL A 72 -20.48 7.95 -0.64
N MET A 73 -20.54 9.04 -1.40
CA MET A 73 -19.93 10.33 -1.02
C MET A 73 -20.46 10.84 0.31
N VAL A 74 -21.79 10.92 0.45
CA VAL A 74 -22.42 11.49 1.63
C VAL A 74 -22.18 10.62 2.86
N ARG A 75 -22.25 9.29 2.71
CA ARG A 75 -21.91 8.35 3.79
C ARG A 75 -20.45 8.48 4.24
N THR A 76 -19.52 8.62 3.30
CA THR A 76 -18.10 8.82 3.63
C THR A 76 -17.89 10.14 4.36
N ILE A 77 -18.53 11.23 3.93
CA ILE A 77 -18.50 12.51 4.65
C ILE A 77 -19.05 12.34 6.06
N ARG A 78 -20.19 11.64 6.22
CA ARG A 78 -20.79 11.37 7.54
C ARG A 78 -19.80 10.67 8.48
N ARG A 79 -19.23 9.55 8.04
CA ARG A 79 -18.25 8.78 8.83
C ARG A 79 -16.98 9.58 9.12
N PHE A 80 -16.52 10.35 8.15
CA PHE A 80 -15.37 11.23 8.33
C PHE A 80 -15.66 12.30 9.40
N LEU A 81 -16.82 12.94 9.39
CA LEU A 81 -17.17 13.94 10.40
C LEU A 81 -17.33 13.34 11.80
N GLU A 82 -17.81 12.10 11.91
CA GLU A 82 -17.87 11.37 13.19
C GLU A 82 -16.46 11.09 13.74
N LYS A 83 -15.54 10.65 12.88
CA LYS A 83 -14.18 10.28 13.30
C LYS A 83 -13.24 11.48 13.50
N TRP A 84 -13.36 12.52 12.68
CA TRP A 84 -12.60 13.78 12.77
C TRP A 84 -13.44 14.91 13.35
N SER A 85 -14.17 14.62 14.44
CA SER A 85 -15.06 15.57 15.10
C SER A 85 -14.35 16.90 15.45
N GLY A 86 -15.01 18.02 15.14
CA GLY A 86 -14.52 19.38 15.41
C GLY A 86 -13.39 19.88 14.50
N LYS A 87 -12.94 19.09 13.51
CA LYS A 87 -11.87 19.51 12.59
C LYS A 87 -12.35 20.43 11.47
N LEU A 88 -13.56 20.20 10.96
CA LEU A 88 -14.21 20.99 9.93
C LEU A 88 -15.41 21.73 10.51
N ASP A 89 -15.55 23.00 10.14
CA ASP A 89 -16.71 23.85 10.46
C ASP A 89 -17.82 23.69 9.41
N CYS A 90 -17.46 23.43 8.15
CA CYS A 90 -18.42 23.31 7.06
C CYS A 90 -17.90 22.38 5.95
N VAL A 91 -18.77 21.48 5.48
CA VAL A 91 -18.57 20.70 4.26
C VAL A 91 -19.68 21.08 3.28
N VAL A 92 -19.30 21.55 2.10
CA VAL A 92 -20.26 21.90 1.03
C VAL A 92 -20.24 20.80 -0.01
N VAL A 93 -21.40 20.24 -0.33
CA VAL A 93 -21.57 19.29 -1.45
C VAL A 93 -21.91 20.09 -2.70
N CYS A 94 -21.03 20.04 -3.69
CA CYS A 94 -21.15 20.78 -4.94
C CYS A 94 -21.44 19.81 -6.09
N ALA A 95 -22.71 19.59 -6.40
CA ALA A 95 -23.16 18.75 -7.52
C ALA A 95 -23.83 19.59 -8.62
N ASN A 96 -23.92 19.03 -9.83
CA ASN A 96 -24.63 19.69 -10.93
C ASN A 96 -26.14 19.62 -10.72
N ALA A 97 -26.90 20.53 -11.35
CA ALA A 97 -28.36 20.61 -11.19
C ALA A 97 -29.09 19.28 -11.48
N ALA A 98 -28.58 18.49 -12.42
CA ALA A 98 -29.13 17.19 -12.79
C ALA A 98 -29.00 16.12 -11.69
N GLU A 99 -27.98 16.23 -10.83
CA GLU A 99 -27.64 15.25 -9.79
C GLU A 99 -28.07 15.72 -8.39
N MET A 100 -28.48 16.99 -8.24
CA MET A 100 -28.75 17.60 -6.94
C MET A 100 -29.79 16.83 -6.11
N ASP A 101 -30.79 16.22 -6.76
CA ASP A 101 -31.82 15.47 -6.06
C ASP A 101 -31.30 14.15 -5.47
N ASP A 102 -30.36 13.48 -6.15
CA ASP A 102 -29.67 12.29 -5.63
C ASP A 102 -28.88 12.62 -4.36
N TYR A 103 -28.16 13.74 -4.37
CA TYR A 103 -27.40 14.20 -3.20
C TYR A 103 -28.30 14.66 -2.05
N ARG A 104 -29.46 15.30 -2.35
CA ARG A 104 -30.46 15.64 -1.32
C ARG A 104 -31.05 14.39 -0.68
N ALA A 105 -31.36 13.37 -1.47
CA ALA A 105 -31.84 12.09 -0.98
C ALA A 105 -30.77 11.37 -0.12
N ALA A 106 -29.51 11.34 -0.57
CA ALA A 106 -28.42 10.76 0.22
C ALA A 106 -28.19 11.53 1.55
N LEU A 107 -28.30 12.86 1.53
CA LEU A 107 -28.19 13.70 2.73
C LEU A 107 -29.30 13.41 3.75
N SER A 108 -30.55 13.21 3.34
CA SER A 108 -31.62 12.87 4.29
C SER A 108 -31.44 11.49 4.92
N VAL A 109 -30.78 10.56 4.22
CA VAL A 109 -30.42 9.24 4.77
C VAL A 109 -29.31 9.34 5.81
N PHE A 110 -28.17 9.98 5.50
CA PHE A 110 -27.01 9.96 6.42
C PHE A 110 -26.94 11.13 7.40
N PHE A 111 -27.73 12.19 7.16
CA PHE A 111 -27.86 13.37 8.01
C PHE A 111 -29.34 13.69 8.27
N PRO A 112 -30.11 12.76 8.86
CA PRO A 112 -31.52 12.99 9.14
C PRO A 112 -31.71 14.16 10.10
N ARG A 113 -32.59 15.09 9.74
CA ARG A 113 -32.80 16.37 10.44
C ARG A 113 -33.99 16.33 11.40
N ASN A 114 -34.92 15.40 11.18
CA ASN A 114 -36.14 15.25 11.94
C ASN A 114 -36.52 13.76 12.08
N ASP A 115 -37.57 13.50 12.86
CA ASP A 115 -38.06 12.16 13.16
C ASP A 115 -38.52 11.37 11.93
N GLU A 116 -39.05 12.05 10.93
CA GLU A 116 -39.52 11.45 9.68
C GLU A 116 -38.33 10.97 8.85
N GLU A 117 -37.32 11.82 8.64
CA GLU A 117 -36.08 11.46 7.94
C GLU A 117 -35.32 10.36 8.67
N ARG A 118 -35.34 10.35 10.01
CA ARG A 118 -34.72 9.27 10.79
C ARG A 118 -35.38 7.92 10.49
N LYS A 119 -36.71 7.85 10.48
CA LYS A 119 -37.45 6.62 10.13
C LYS A 119 -37.16 6.18 8.70
N LEU A 120 -37.13 7.12 7.75
CA LEU A 120 -36.79 6.84 6.36
C LEU A 120 -35.35 6.35 6.21
N SER A 121 -34.40 6.94 6.93
CA SER A 121 -33.01 6.48 6.99
C SER A 121 -32.91 5.06 7.53
N GLU A 122 -33.58 4.77 8.64
CA GLU A 122 -33.58 3.43 9.25
C GLU A 122 -34.13 2.38 8.27
N GLU A 123 -35.24 2.68 7.59
CA GLU A 123 -35.80 1.79 6.57
C GLU A 123 -34.87 1.64 5.35
N ALA A 124 -34.29 2.73 4.85
CA ALA A 124 -33.38 2.71 3.69
C ALA A 124 -32.07 1.93 3.95
N LEU A 125 -31.63 1.86 5.21
CA LEU A 125 -30.41 1.18 5.62
C LEU A 125 -30.64 -0.23 6.16
N LYS A 126 -31.89 -0.65 6.40
CA LYS A 126 -32.25 -1.92 7.01
C LYS A 126 -31.68 -3.14 6.30
N ASP A 127 -31.72 -3.14 4.97
CA ASP A 127 -31.25 -4.24 4.12
C ASP A 127 -29.84 -3.98 3.54
N LYS A 128 -29.19 -2.88 3.94
CA LYS A 128 -27.83 -2.55 3.50
C LYS A 128 -26.81 -3.22 4.43
N PRO A 129 -25.64 -3.63 3.91
CA PRO A 129 -24.59 -4.15 4.76
C PRO A 129 -24.09 -3.07 5.73
N GLY A 130 -23.56 -3.52 6.87
CA GLY A 130 -22.91 -2.60 7.81
C GLY A 130 -21.78 -1.82 7.15
N TYR A 131 -21.48 -0.63 7.67
CA TYR A 131 -20.38 0.21 7.17
C TYR A 131 -19.32 0.40 8.24
N ASN A 132 -18.04 0.38 7.84
CA ASN A 132 -16.93 0.63 8.75
C ASN A 132 -16.79 2.13 9.10
N GLU A 133 -15.76 2.45 9.90
CA GLU A 133 -15.45 3.82 10.34
C GLU A 133 -15.06 4.80 9.22
N TYR A 134 -14.82 4.32 8.00
CA TYR A 134 -14.52 5.14 6.82
C TYR A 134 -15.70 5.22 5.83
N GLY A 135 -16.79 4.49 6.10
CA GLY A 135 -17.96 4.42 5.23
C GLY A 135 -17.86 3.36 4.13
N GLU A 136 -16.99 2.36 4.29
CA GLU A 136 -16.90 1.22 3.36
C GLU A 136 -17.86 0.10 3.78
N MET A 137 -18.44 -0.59 2.79
CA MET A 137 -19.30 -1.75 3.04
C MET A 137 -18.53 -2.91 3.69
N ILE A 138 -19.08 -3.42 4.78
CA ILE A 138 -18.66 -4.65 5.45
C ILE A 138 -19.48 -5.79 4.85
N LEU A 139 -18.91 -6.53 3.90
CA LEU A 139 -19.53 -7.73 3.33
C LEU A 139 -19.30 -8.92 4.27
N ASP A 140 -20.37 -9.57 4.75
CA ASP A 140 -20.27 -10.71 5.68
C ASP A 140 -19.57 -11.94 5.08
N GLU A 141 -19.51 -12.08 3.75
CA GLU A 141 -18.66 -13.09 3.09
C GLU A 141 -17.17 -12.90 3.39
N ARG A 142 -16.73 -11.68 3.73
CA ARG A 142 -15.36 -11.41 4.23
C ARG A 142 -15.18 -11.81 5.69
N ARG A 143 -16.27 -11.90 6.48
CA ARG A 143 -16.24 -12.44 7.87
C ARG A 143 -16.23 -13.97 7.90
N LEU A 144 -16.97 -14.64 7.02
CA LEU A 144 -17.02 -16.11 6.98
C LEU A 144 -15.69 -16.74 6.52
N ARG A 145 -14.86 -16.04 5.74
CA ARG A 145 -13.47 -16.48 5.47
C ARG A 145 -12.53 -16.34 6.67
N ILE A 146 -12.81 -15.42 7.59
CA ILE A 146 -12.02 -15.26 8.82
C ILE A 146 -12.42 -16.35 9.83
N ALA A 147 -13.72 -16.65 9.98
CA ALA A 147 -14.19 -17.70 10.88
C ALA A 147 -13.91 -19.13 10.35
N GLY A 148 -14.16 -19.41 9.07
CA GLY A 148 -13.99 -20.74 8.48
C GLY A 148 -12.52 -21.20 8.36
N ARG A 149 -11.55 -20.28 8.46
CA ARG A 149 -10.12 -20.62 8.52
C ARG A 149 -9.59 -20.88 9.92
N LEU A 150 -10.32 -20.50 10.98
CA LEU A 150 -10.00 -20.87 12.36
C LEU A 150 -10.52 -22.27 12.71
N SER A 151 -11.50 -22.81 11.97
CA SER A 151 -12.08 -24.14 12.21
C SER A 151 -11.52 -25.28 11.35
N SER A 152 -10.75 -25.00 10.29
CA SER A 152 -10.15 -26.05 9.43
C SER A 152 -8.66 -26.32 9.69
N ALA A 153 -8.09 -25.74 10.74
CA ALA A 153 -6.71 -26.01 11.16
C ALA A 153 -6.62 -27.02 12.35
N SER A 154 -7.75 -27.49 12.89
CA SER A 154 -7.77 -28.47 14.00
C SER A 154 -7.95 -29.93 13.57
N ASP A 155 -8.26 -30.22 12.30
CA ASP A 155 -8.63 -31.57 11.84
C ASP A 155 -7.62 -32.19 10.86
N PHE A 156 -6.32 -31.97 11.07
CA PHE A 156 -5.27 -32.67 10.31
C PHE A 156 -4.09 -33.13 11.18
N THR A 157 -4.39 -33.73 12.34
CA THR A 157 -3.45 -34.63 13.03
C THR A 157 -4.22 -35.89 13.46
N GLY A 158 -4.36 -36.84 12.55
CA GLY A 158 -5.12 -38.06 12.81
C GLY A 158 -4.86 -39.17 11.81
N GLY A 159 -3.68 -39.78 11.89
CA GLY A 159 -3.54 -41.20 11.60
C GLY A 159 -2.81 -41.58 10.31
N MET A 160 -1.48 -41.72 10.42
CA MET A 160 -0.76 -42.85 9.84
C MET A 160 0.54 -43.02 10.63
N ASN A 161 0.63 -44.11 11.40
CA ASN A 161 1.87 -44.88 11.58
C ASN A 161 1.51 -46.24 12.19
N LYS A 162 1.61 -47.29 11.37
CA LYS A 162 1.58 -48.68 11.79
C LYS A 162 3.01 -49.23 11.77
N THR A 163 3.50 -49.47 12.99
CA THR A 163 4.28 -50.64 13.44
C THR A 163 5.78 -50.79 13.12
N MET A 164 6.47 -51.27 14.16
CA MET A 164 7.79 -51.91 14.27
C MET A 164 8.97 -50.94 14.16
N GLY A 165 9.75 -50.63 15.21
CA GLY A 165 10.14 -51.40 16.38
C GLY A 165 11.66 -51.58 16.30
N VAL A 166 12.40 -51.02 17.26
CA VAL A 166 13.65 -51.51 17.88
C VAL A 166 14.22 -50.38 18.76
N SER A 167 14.54 -50.77 19.98
CA SER A 167 14.99 -50.02 21.14
C SER A 167 16.46 -49.59 21.05
N LEU A 168 16.84 -48.55 21.79
CA LEU A 168 17.79 -48.60 22.94
C LEU A 168 18.20 -47.17 23.37
N ASP A 169 17.89 -46.85 24.63
CA ASP A 169 18.61 -46.13 25.70
C ASP A 169 19.63 -45.02 25.31
N ASP A 170 19.79 -43.89 26.01
CA ASP A 170 19.59 -43.60 27.43
C ASP A 170 19.66 -42.07 27.67
N SER A 171 19.06 -41.62 28.79
CA SER A 171 19.29 -40.35 29.52
C SER A 171 19.03 -39.01 28.77
N ASP A 172 18.28 -38.03 29.27
CA ASP A 172 18.04 -37.62 30.65
C ASP A 172 16.74 -36.80 30.73
N ALA A 173 16.08 -36.90 31.87
CA ALA A 173 14.75 -36.38 32.11
C ALA A 173 14.78 -34.95 32.64
N THR A 174 13.93 -34.09 32.09
CA THR A 174 13.15 -33.17 32.93
C THR A 174 11.83 -32.81 32.24
N VAL A 175 10.76 -33.40 32.76
CA VAL A 175 9.36 -33.08 32.46
C VAL A 175 8.87 -32.10 33.52
N VAL A 176 8.32 -30.93 33.14
CA VAL A 176 6.96 -30.38 33.46
C VAL A 176 6.86 -28.91 32.98
N PRO A 177 5.67 -28.29 32.81
CA PRO A 177 4.51 -28.65 32.01
C PRO A 177 4.18 -27.58 30.95
N ALA A 178 3.37 -27.94 29.95
CA ALA A 178 2.73 -26.99 29.07
C ALA A 178 1.59 -26.27 29.80
N GLU A 179 1.71 -24.95 29.99
CA GLU A 179 0.57 -24.08 30.27
C GLU A 179 0.29 -23.16 29.09
N THR A 180 -0.92 -23.34 28.59
CA THR A 180 -1.68 -22.50 27.70
C THR A 180 -1.75 -21.06 28.18
N GLY A 181 -1.26 -20.14 27.36
CA GLY A 181 -1.46 -18.71 27.49
C GLY A 181 -1.03 -18.02 26.21
N LEU A 182 -1.92 -17.93 25.22
CA LEU A 182 -1.65 -17.20 23.98
C LEU A 182 -1.82 -15.69 24.22
N THR A 183 -0.95 -15.13 25.05
CA THR A 183 -0.62 -13.70 25.02
C THR A 183 0.48 -13.52 23.98
N VAL A 184 0.22 -12.69 22.96
CA VAL A 184 1.20 -12.32 21.93
C VAL A 184 2.32 -11.51 22.58
N SER A 185 3.29 -12.22 23.14
CA SER A 185 4.60 -11.68 23.51
C SER A 185 5.50 -11.82 22.28
N ARG A 186 5.70 -10.72 21.58
CA ARG A 186 6.61 -10.60 20.43
C ARG A 186 8.04 -10.77 20.97
N ASP A 187 8.50 -12.01 20.96
CA ASP A 187 9.62 -12.57 21.72
C ASP A 187 10.97 -11.97 21.29
N THR A 188 11.83 -11.69 22.26
CA THR A 188 13.20 -11.16 22.09
C THR A 188 14.09 -12.05 21.20
N ARG A 189 13.75 -13.33 21.06
CA ARG A 189 14.48 -14.33 20.26
C ARG A 189 14.48 -14.03 18.76
N ASP A 190 13.39 -13.50 18.21
CA ASP A 190 13.30 -13.16 16.77
C ASP A 190 14.24 -12.00 16.42
N VAL A 191 14.44 -11.07 17.35
CA VAL A 191 15.32 -9.90 17.17
C VAL A 191 16.79 -10.31 17.24
N GLU A 192 17.15 -11.19 18.17
CA GLU A 192 18.51 -11.74 18.30
C GLU A 192 18.91 -12.58 17.07
N ASP A 193 17.97 -13.36 16.50
CA ASP A 193 18.18 -14.12 15.27
C ASP A 193 18.37 -13.20 14.05
N GLU A 194 17.54 -12.15 13.89
CA GLU A 194 17.67 -11.15 12.81
C GLU A 194 19.02 -10.41 12.87
N GLN A 195 19.47 -10.02 14.06
CA GLN A 195 20.78 -9.39 14.27
C GLN A 195 21.93 -10.34 13.93
N THR A 196 21.85 -11.61 14.33
CA THR A 196 22.86 -12.63 14.04
C THR A 196 22.96 -12.90 12.53
N ARG A 197 21.82 -13.01 11.84
CA ARG A 197 21.76 -13.16 10.38
C ARG A 197 22.39 -11.98 9.66
N ARG A 198 22.14 -10.75 10.13
CA ARG A 198 22.75 -9.54 9.60
C ARG A 198 24.27 -9.51 9.82
N ALA A 199 24.73 -9.83 11.02
CA ALA A 199 26.17 -9.87 11.33
C ALA A 199 26.91 -10.88 10.44
N ASN A 200 26.32 -12.05 10.25
CA ASN A 200 26.83 -13.08 9.33
C ASN A 200 26.84 -12.59 7.87
N LEU A 201 25.80 -11.89 7.43
CA LEU A 201 25.75 -11.29 6.09
C LEU A 201 26.86 -10.25 5.90
N LEU A 202 27.05 -9.34 6.86
CA LEU A 202 28.07 -8.29 6.78
C LEU A 202 29.49 -8.87 6.74
N ARG A 203 29.79 -9.85 7.60
CA ARG A 203 31.08 -10.55 7.59
C ARG A 203 31.38 -11.23 6.25
N ARG A 204 30.35 -11.83 5.64
CA ARG A 204 30.48 -12.44 4.30
C ARG A 204 30.58 -11.37 3.22
N ALA A 205 29.89 -10.25 3.38
CA ALA A 205 29.94 -9.15 2.43
C ALA A 205 31.38 -8.60 2.35
N GLU A 206 32.08 -8.42 3.47
CA GLU A 206 33.44 -7.88 3.51
C GLU A 206 34.42 -8.61 2.58
N SER A 207 34.31 -9.94 2.46
CA SER A 207 35.18 -10.74 1.59
C SER A 207 34.66 -10.92 0.15
N MET A 208 33.43 -10.49 -0.14
CA MET A 208 32.83 -10.61 -1.46
C MET A 208 33.13 -9.39 -2.33
N ASP A 209 33.64 -9.64 -3.54
CA ASP A 209 33.60 -8.65 -4.62
C ASP A 209 32.17 -8.52 -5.12
N VAL A 210 31.67 -7.28 -5.17
CA VAL A 210 30.31 -6.92 -5.56
C VAL A 210 30.31 -5.82 -6.63
N SER A 211 31.46 -5.54 -7.23
CA SER A 211 31.62 -4.41 -8.17
C SER A 211 30.74 -4.59 -9.42
N ASP A 212 30.73 -5.80 -9.97
CA ASP A 212 29.85 -6.22 -11.08
C ASP A 212 28.36 -6.10 -10.74
N VAL A 213 27.97 -6.49 -9.52
CA VAL A 213 26.58 -6.40 -9.04
C VAL A 213 26.16 -4.95 -8.81
N SER A 214 27.07 -4.12 -8.30
CA SER A 214 26.87 -2.67 -8.16
C SER A 214 26.69 -2.01 -9.53
N ASP A 215 27.52 -2.36 -10.51
CA ASP A 215 27.48 -1.82 -11.88
C ASP A 215 26.20 -2.22 -12.62
N ALA A 216 25.59 -3.35 -12.26
CA ALA A 216 24.29 -3.76 -12.79
C ALA A 216 23.14 -2.82 -12.38
N LYS A 217 23.34 -1.95 -11.37
CA LYS A 217 22.36 -0.95 -10.89
C LYS A 217 20.97 -1.52 -10.61
N ALA A 218 20.91 -2.75 -10.09
CA ALA A 218 19.64 -3.38 -9.71
C ALA A 218 19.03 -2.73 -8.46
N ILE A 219 19.87 -2.42 -7.47
CA ILE A 219 19.53 -1.66 -6.28
C ILE A 219 20.69 -0.69 -6.06
N TYR A 220 20.40 0.61 -6.00
CA TYR A 220 21.42 1.63 -5.78
C TYR A 220 20.86 2.82 -5.01
N LEU A 221 21.77 3.64 -4.49
CA LEU A 221 21.44 4.84 -3.76
C LEU A 221 21.56 6.06 -4.67
N GLU A 222 20.49 6.86 -4.75
CA GLU A 222 20.53 8.11 -5.49
C GLU A 222 21.58 9.06 -4.88
N LYS A 223 22.29 9.79 -5.75
CA LYS A 223 23.36 10.70 -5.31
C LYS A 223 22.76 11.82 -4.46
N SER A 224 21.70 12.41 -4.98
CA SER A 224 20.99 13.51 -4.35
C SER A 224 19.92 13.01 -3.38
N ARG A 225 19.65 13.84 -2.37
CA ARG A 225 18.53 13.60 -1.44
C ARG A 225 17.25 14.10 -2.07
N ASP A 226 16.11 13.72 -1.52
CA ASP A 226 14.86 14.40 -1.86
C ASP A 226 14.82 15.82 -1.26
N TYR A 227 13.86 16.66 -1.66
CA TYR A 227 13.71 18.04 -1.18
C TYR A 227 13.42 18.15 0.32
N ILE A 228 13.05 17.03 0.96
CA ILE A 228 12.86 16.89 2.40
C ILE A 228 14.17 16.43 3.06
N GLY A 229 15.23 16.15 2.32
CA GLY A 229 16.53 15.67 2.82
C GLY A 229 16.60 14.16 3.12
N ARG A 230 15.59 13.38 2.69
CA ARG A 230 15.55 11.92 2.81
C ARG A 230 16.45 11.27 1.76
N ARG A 231 17.00 10.09 2.07
CA ARG A 231 17.71 9.28 1.07
C ARG A 231 16.70 8.64 0.11
N VAL A 232 17.08 8.45 -1.14
CA VAL A 232 16.24 7.81 -2.17
C VAL A 232 16.96 6.55 -2.63
N VAL A 233 16.36 5.39 -2.37
CA VAL A 233 16.86 4.09 -2.83
C VAL A 233 16.11 3.73 -4.10
N VAL A 234 16.81 3.40 -5.17
CA VAL A 234 16.20 3.04 -6.44
C VAL A 234 16.37 1.55 -6.68
N VAL A 235 15.28 0.88 -7.05
CA VAL A 235 15.24 -0.55 -7.33
C VAL A 235 14.68 -0.77 -8.73
N ILE A 236 15.40 -1.51 -9.55
CA ILE A 236 15.03 -1.84 -10.92
C ILE A 236 14.65 -3.32 -11.00
N ALA A 237 13.35 -3.60 -11.17
CA ALA A 237 12.83 -4.96 -11.12
C ALA A 237 13.47 -5.90 -12.17
N ALA A 238 13.67 -5.43 -13.40
CA ALA A 238 14.23 -6.24 -14.48
C ALA A 238 15.68 -6.69 -14.18
N PHE A 239 16.50 -5.79 -13.60
CA PHE A 239 17.89 -6.09 -13.26
C PHE A 239 17.98 -6.92 -11.98
N LEU A 240 17.12 -6.61 -11.01
CA LEU A 240 16.96 -7.39 -9.80
C LEU A 240 16.64 -8.86 -10.11
N GLU A 241 15.62 -9.09 -10.94
CA GLU A 241 15.21 -10.44 -11.30
C GLU A 241 16.30 -11.19 -12.08
N ARG A 242 16.99 -10.51 -13.01
CA ARG A 242 18.10 -11.08 -13.76
C ARG A 242 19.21 -11.59 -12.83
N LEU A 243 19.58 -10.82 -11.81
CA LEU A 243 20.59 -11.20 -10.83
C LEU A 243 20.13 -12.35 -9.92
N ILE A 244 18.87 -12.35 -9.50
CA ILE A 244 18.30 -13.44 -8.70
C ILE A 244 18.31 -14.75 -9.51
N LYS A 245 17.86 -14.70 -10.77
CA LYS A 245 17.84 -15.86 -11.67
C LYS A 245 19.23 -16.39 -12.01
N SER A 246 20.25 -15.53 -12.03
CA SER A 246 21.65 -15.95 -12.26
C SER A 246 22.34 -16.50 -10.99
N GLY A 247 21.65 -16.57 -9.85
CA GLY A 247 22.22 -17.08 -8.60
C GLY A 247 23.07 -16.06 -7.83
N GLU A 248 23.04 -14.79 -8.22
CA GLU A 248 23.83 -13.70 -7.62
C GLU A 248 23.13 -13.06 -6.41
N GLU A 249 22.02 -13.63 -5.94
CA GLU A 249 21.19 -13.11 -4.83
C GLU A 249 22.03 -12.76 -3.59
N GLN A 250 22.95 -13.64 -3.19
CA GLN A 250 23.75 -13.43 -1.99
C GLN A 250 24.71 -12.24 -2.14
N ARG A 251 25.28 -12.04 -3.34
CA ARG A 251 26.17 -10.91 -3.64
C ARG A 251 25.38 -9.61 -3.77
N LEU A 252 24.15 -9.68 -4.27
CA LEU A 252 23.21 -8.54 -4.25
C LEU A 252 22.83 -8.12 -2.83
N LEU A 253 22.56 -9.06 -1.93
CA LEU A 253 22.29 -8.74 -0.52
C LEU A 253 23.52 -8.16 0.18
N ALA A 254 24.72 -8.66 -0.15
CA ALA A 254 25.98 -8.10 0.32
C ALA A 254 26.22 -6.68 -0.20
N HIS A 255 25.93 -6.43 -1.48
CA HIS A 255 25.95 -5.11 -2.10
C HIS A 255 25.02 -4.13 -1.38
N VAL A 256 23.76 -4.51 -1.16
CA VAL A 256 22.80 -3.73 -0.37
C VAL A 256 23.34 -3.43 1.03
N ALA A 257 23.87 -4.42 1.73
CA ALA A 257 24.39 -4.24 3.08
C ALA A 257 25.60 -3.29 3.13
N LYS A 258 26.40 -3.21 2.05
CA LYS A 258 27.54 -2.29 1.91
C LYS A 258 27.10 -0.88 1.49
N GLU A 259 26.39 -0.76 0.37
CA GLU A 259 26.05 0.54 -0.24
C GLU A 259 24.98 1.28 0.58
N LEU A 260 24.02 0.56 1.15
CA LEU A 260 22.88 1.14 1.86
C LEU A 260 23.07 1.19 3.39
N ARG A 261 24.29 0.90 3.88
CA ARG A 261 24.63 0.78 5.31
C ARG A 261 24.19 1.97 6.17
N GLY A 262 24.21 3.19 5.61
CA GLY A 262 23.87 4.43 6.32
C GLY A 262 22.52 5.04 5.92
N VAL A 263 21.70 4.33 5.14
CA VAL A 263 20.41 4.86 4.67
C VAL A 263 19.40 5.00 5.82
N THR A 264 19.43 4.07 6.76
CA THR A 264 18.54 4.07 7.93
C THR A 264 18.95 5.08 9.00
N ASP A 265 20.19 5.57 8.97
CA ASP A 265 20.71 6.51 9.98
C ASP A 265 20.13 7.93 9.83
N ASN A 266 19.49 8.22 8.68
CA ASN A 266 18.90 9.53 8.44
C ASN A 266 17.68 9.74 9.35
N PRO A 267 17.66 10.78 10.22
CA PRO A 267 16.52 11.04 11.11
C PRO A 267 15.23 11.35 10.36
N ARG A 268 15.32 11.85 9.11
CA ARG A 268 14.16 12.09 8.24
C ARG A 268 13.67 10.81 7.55
N GLY A 269 14.41 9.71 7.67
CA GLY A 269 14.17 8.44 6.99
C GLY A 269 14.58 8.45 5.52
N TYR A 270 14.03 7.51 4.77
CA TYR A 270 14.29 7.35 3.35
C TYR A 270 13.06 6.81 2.61
N VAL A 271 13.11 6.87 1.29
CA VAL A 271 12.08 6.33 0.39
C VAL A 271 12.69 5.33 -0.57
N ILE A 272 11.87 4.41 -1.05
CA ILE A 272 12.25 3.46 -2.10
C ILE A 272 11.45 3.81 -3.36
N VAL A 273 12.13 3.88 -4.50
CA VAL A 273 11.52 3.96 -5.82
C VAL A 273 11.75 2.62 -6.51
N TYR A 274 10.68 1.83 -6.62
CA TYR A 274 10.68 0.53 -7.27
C TYR A 274 10.13 0.67 -8.70
N HIS A 275 11.02 0.66 -9.68
CA HIS A 275 10.66 0.63 -11.08
C HIS A 275 10.31 -0.80 -11.48
N HIS A 276 9.02 -1.06 -11.65
CA HIS A 276 8.54 -2.36 -12.12
C HIS A 276 8.60 -2.49 -13.64
N THR A 277 8.79 -1.39 -14.39
CA THR A 277 8.85 -1.24 -15.86
C THR A 277 9.71 -2.27 -16.57
N GLY A 278 9.13 -3.45 -16.70
CA GLY A 278 9.65 -4.64 -17.34
C GLY A 278 8.57 -5.70 -17.38
N GLY A 279 7.29 -5.30 -17.28
CA GLY A 279 6.09 -6.15 -17.11
C GLY A 279 5.78 -7.11 -18.25
N VAL A 280 6.69 -7.30 -19.20
CA VAL A 280 6.69 -8.45 -20.10
C VAL A 280 7.46 -9.64 -19.48
N TYR A 281 8.32 -9.42 -18.47
CA TYR A 281 9.24 -10.42 -17.90
C TYR A 281 9.41 -10.43 -16.37
N GLY A 282 9.03 -9.37 -15.64
CA GLY A 282 9.33 -9.24 -14.21
C GLY A 282 8.35 -9.94 -13.26
N ALA A 283 8.69 -11.13 -12.75
CA ALA A 283 7.97 -11.69 -11.61
C ALA A 283 8.14 -10.80 -10.36
N PRO A 284 7.12 -10.66 -9.48
CA PRO A 284 7.32 -9.99 -8.20
C PRO A 284 8.40 -10.72 -7.40
N PRO A 285 9.24 -9.99 -6.62
CA PRO A 285 10.24 -10.62 -5.78
C PRO A 285 9.59 -11.58 -4.80
N SER A 286 10.27 -12.70 -4.52
CA SER A 286 9.76 -13.68 -3.58
C SER A 286 9.72 -13.09 -2.15
N LEU A 287 8.79 -13.56 -1.33
CA LEU A 287 8.71 -13.14 0.08
C LEU A 287 10.00 -13.46 0.84
N ASP A 288 10.64 -14.58 0.52
CA ASP A 288 11.93 -14.98 1.10
C ASP A 288 13.02 -13.94 0.78
N PHE A 289 13.10 -13.51 -0.48
CA PHE A 289 14.02 -12.45 -0.89
C PHE A 289 13.72 -11.12 -0.16
N ILE A 290 12.45 -10.73 -0.05
CA ILE A 290 12.05 -9.50 0.65
C ILE A 290 12.49 -9.55 2.12
N ARG A 291 12.32 -10.69 2.80
CA ARG A 291 12.79 -10.87 4.19
C ARG A 291 14.31 -10.78 4.30
N LYS A 292 15.06 -11.43 3.40
CA LYS A 292 16.52 -11.30 3.35
C LYS A 292 16.97 -9.86 3.10
N LEU A 293 16.25 -9.13 2.25
CA LEU A 293 16.50 -7.72 1.98
C LEU A 293 16.26 -6.85 3.22
N HIS A 294 15.20 -7.12 4.01
CA HIS A 294 14.98 -6.46 5.30
C HIS A 294 16.16 -6.67 6.26
N VAL A 295 16.67 -7.90 6.37
CA VAL A 295 17.87 -8.21 7.17
C VAL A 295 19.10 -7.43 6.67
N ALA A 296 19.27 -7.34 5.34
CA ALA A 296 20.36 -6.61 4.69
C ALA A 296 20.30 -5.09 4.90
N LEU A 297 19.09 -4.52 5.02
CA LEU A 297 18.89 -3.10 5.32
C LEU A 297 18.95 -2.80 6.83
N GLY A 298 18.72 -3.81 7.66
CA GLY A 298 18.89 -3.76 9.10
C GLY A 298 17.59 -3.44 9.86
N PRO A 299 17.61 -3.58 11.19
CA PRO A 299 16.38 -3.58 12.01
C PRO A 299 15.65 -2.24 11.97
N GLN A 300 16.38 -1.13 11.84
CA GLN A 300 15.83 0.22 11.79
C GLN A 300 15.08 0.52 10.47
N HIS A 301 15.27 -0.30 9.43
CA HIS A 301 14.61 -0.14 8.13
C HIS A 301 13.11 0.04 8.27
N ARG A 302 12.45 -0.82 9.07
CA ARG A 302 10.99 -0.85 9.18
C ARG A 302 10.41 0.47 9.70
N ASP A 303 11.14 1.20 10.52
CA ASP A 303 10.68 2.45 11.15
C ASP A 303 11.14 3.70 10.39
N THR A 304 12.27 3.61 9.70
CA THR A 304 12.88 4.71 8.94
C THR A 304 12.38 4.79 7.50
N LEU A 305 11.92 3.68 6.92
CA LEU A 305 11.21 3.66 5.63
C LEU A 305 9.95 4.51 5.70
N LYS A 306 9.81 5.50 4.82
CA LYS A 306 8.61 6.36 4.76
C LYS A 306 7.61 5.86 3.73
N THR A 307 8.06 5.67 2.50
CA THR A 307 7.20 5.31 1.36
C THR A 307 7.97 4.45 0.37
N VAL A 308 7.26 3.51 -0.27
CA VAL A 308 7.73 2.71 -1.41
C VAL A 308 6.90 3.12 -2.63
N PHE A 309 7.48 3.92 -3.52
CA PHE A 309 6.87 4.30 -4.78
C PHE A 309 7.05 3.16 -5.79
N VAL A 310 5.96 2.49 -6.16
CA VAL A 310 5.96 1.40 -7.14
C VAL A 310 5.53 1.96 -8.49
N VAL A 311 6.50 2.17 -9.37
CA VAL A 311 6.29 2.78 -10.69
C VAL A 311 5.91 1.69 -11.69
N HIS A 312 4.84 1.91 -12.45
CA HIS A 312 4.33 1.00 -13.48
C HIS A 312 3.94 -0.39 -12.97
N ALA A 313 3.23 -0.43 -11.83
CA ALA A 313 2.82 -1.69 -11.19
C ALA A 313 1.83 -2.50 -12.06
N THR A 314 2.18 -3.77 -12.34
CA THR A 314 1.31 -4.72 -13.05
C THR A 314 0.22 -5.27 -12.14
N ALA A 315 -0.82 -5.86 -12.73
CA ALA A 315 -1.87 -6.55 -11.97
C ALA A 315 -1.31 -7.70 -11.11
N ILE A 316 -0.29 -8.42 -11.61
CA ILE A 316 0.36 -9.52 -10.88
C ILE A 316 1.10 -8.98 -9.65
N LEU A 317 1.87 -7.90 -9.79
CA LEU A 317 2.56 -7.28 -8.66
C LEU A 317 1.57 -6.73 -7.62
N LYS A 318 0.51 -6.04 -8.07
CA LYS A 318 -0.55 -5.54 -7.18
C LYS A 318 -1.22 -6.68 -6.41
N ALA A 319 -1.50 -7.81 -7.08
CA ALA A 319 -2.04 -9.01 -6.44
C ALA A 319 -1.07 -9.64 -5.43
N ALA A 320 0.24 -9.65 -5.73
CA ALA A 320 1.26 -10.15 -4.80
C ALA A 320 1.36 -9.29 -3.54
N ILE A 321 1.43 -7.96 -3.70
CA ILE A 321 1.46 -7.00 -2.57
C ILE A 321 0.18 -7.12 -1.74
N TRP A 322 -0.98 -7.18 -2.39
CA TRP A 322 -2.26 -7.41 -1.71
C TRP A 322 -2.29 -8.73 -0.95
N THR A 323 -1.74 -9.81 -1.52
CA THR A 323 -1.67 -11.12 -0.87
C THR A 323 -0.77 -11.07 0.37
N MET A 324 0.37 -10.39 0.29
CA MET A 324 1.28 -10.21 1.42
C MET A 324 0.65 -9.40 2.55
N ASP A 325 -0.10 -8.35 2.20
CA ASP A 325 -0.83 -7.52 3.15
C ASP A 325 -1.97 -8.31 3.82
N MET A 326 -2.76 -9.03 3.01
CA MET A 326 -3.88 -9.85 3.46
C MET A 326 -3.46 -10.96 4.44
N LEU A 327 -2.29 -11.56 4.22
CA LEU A 327 -1.72 -12.58 5.10
C LEU A 327 -0.90 -12.00 6.27
N GLN A 328 -0.87 -10.66 6.42
CA GLN A 328 -0.10 -9.94 7.44
C GLN A 328 1.40 -10.28 7.46
N LEU A 329 1.95 -10.72 6.33
CA LEU A 329 3.33 -11.23 6.25
C LEU A 329 4.36 -10.09 6.34
N GLU A 330 4.02 -8.90 5.84
CA GLU A 330 4.87 -7.69 5.85
C GLU A 330 4.00 -6.41 5.91
N SER A 331 3.04 -6.35 6.85
CA SER A 331 2.05 -5.27 6.95
C SER A 331 2.66 -3.86 7.06
N ARG A 332 3.83 -3.73 7.71
CA ARG A 332 4.53 -2.44 7.83
C ARG A 332 5.10 -1.92 6.51
N LEU A 333 5.50 -2.81 5.61
CA LEU A 333 6.00 -2.43 4.29
C LEU A 333 4.83 -2.18 3.34
N CYS A 334 3.83 -3.07 3.32
CA CYS A 334 2.69 -2.98 2.41
C CYS A 334 1.87 -1.70 2.63
N ASN A 335 1.69 -1.27 3.90
CA ASN A 335 1.00 -0.02 4.23
C ASN A 335 1.73 1.26 3.78
N LYS A 336 2.98 1.14 3.33
CA LYS A 336 3.80 2.27 2.85
C LYS A 336 3.93 2.30 1.33
N VAL A 337 3.23 1.42 0.62
CA VAL A 337 3.28 1.32 -0.84
C VAL A 337 2.39 2.38 -1.48
N GLU A 338 2.96 3.19 -2.36
CA GLU A 338 2.23 4.12 -3.22
C GLU A 338 2.47 3.73 -4.69
N TYR A 339 1.39 3.50 -5.45
CA TYR A 339 1.49 3.16 -6.86
C TYR A 339 1.59 4.42 -7.71
N VAL A 340 2.54 4.44 -8.65
CA VAL A 340 2.77 5.54 -9.57
C VAL A 340 2.64 5.04 -10.99
N GLU A 341 1.74 5.64 -11.78
CA GLU A 341 1.46 5.19 -13.14
C GLU A 341 2.45 5.75 -14.17
N THR A 342 3.04 6.92 -13.91
CA THR A 342 4.02 7.54 -14.82
C THR A 342 5.26 8.06 -14.09
N VAL A 343 6.38 8.10 -14.79
CA VAL A 343 7.64 8.73 -14.37
C VAL A 343 7.45 10.24 -14.24
N CYS A 344 6.52 10.84 -14.98
CA CYS A 344 6.16 12.24 -14.80
C CYS A 344 5.58 12.47 -13.40
N ASP A 345 4.61 11.64 -12.98
CA ASP A 345 4.04 11.71 -11.62
C ASP A 345 5.11 11.44 -10.57
N LEU A 346 6.01 10.48 -10.82
CA LEU A 346 7.13 10.18 -9.92
C LEU A 346 8.00 11.41 -9.67
N ARG A 347 8.30 12.22 -10.69
CA ARG A 347 9.10 13.45 -10.56
C ARG A 347 8.39 14.50 -9.70
N ASP A 348 7.06 14.47 -9.63
CA ASP A 348 6.30 15.32 -8.72
C ASP A 348 6.32 14.82 -7.27
N TYR A 349 6.32 13.50 -7.06
CA TYR A 349 6.38 12.89 -5.72
C TYR A 349 7.80 12.89 -5.12
N VAL A 350 8.82 12.62 -5.93
CA VAL A 350 10.24 12.53 -5.53
C VAL A 350 11.01 13.66 -6.20
N ARG A 351 10.95 14.85 -5.59
CA ARG A 351 11.75 16.01 -6.01
C ARG A 351 13.10 15.95 -5.33
N LEU A 352 14.20 16.09 -6.08
CA LEU A 352 15.55 16.07 -5.50
C LEU A 352 15.97 17.44 -4.97
N GLU A 353 16.87 17.43 -3.98
CA GLU A 353 17.47 18.60 -3.35
C GLU A 353 18.54 19.20 -4.27
N GLY A 354 18.13 20.10 -5.17
CA GLY A 354 19.03 20.80 -6.09
C GLY A 354 18.26 21.55 -7.18
N ILE A 355 18.78 22.69 -7.65
CA ILE A 355 18.14 23.44 -8.75
C ILE A 355 18.26 22.60 -10.03
N ASN A 356 17.12 22.12 -10.54
CA ASN A 356 17.00 21.26 -11.73
C ASN A 356 17.53 19.83 -11.63
N GLU A 357 17.82 19.32 -10.43
CA GLU A 357 18.17 17.91 -10.27
C GLU A 357 16.92 17.03 -10.44
N LYS A 358 16.99 16.11 -11.41
CA LYS A 358 15.93 15.14 -11.68
C LYS A 358 16.45 13.77 -11.34
N LEU A 359 15.58 12.92 -10.77
CA LEU A 359 15.89 11.51 -10.56
C LEU A 359 16.35 10.92 -11.90
N GLU A 360 17.54 10.30 -11.91
CA GLU A 360 18.04 9.63 -13.10
C GLU A 360 17.14 8.42 -13.36
N ILE A 361 16.34 8.49 -14.42
CA ILE A 361 15.45 7.41 -14.82
C ILE A 361 16.23 6.51 -15.77
N PRO A 362 16.33 5.19 -15.50
CA PRO A 362 17.06 4.31 -16.39
C PRO A 362 16.42 4.28 -17.79
N ALA A 363 17.25 4.19 -18.83
CA ALA A 363 16.81 4.26 -20.23
C ALA A 363 15.69 3.27 -20.60
N HIS A 364 15.71 2.05 -20.04
CA HIS A 364 14.67 1.05 -20.31
C HIS A 364 13.30 1.42 -19.71
N VAL A 365 13.27 2.20 -18.61
CA VAL A 365 12.03 2.73 -18.03
C VAL A 365 11.46 3.80 -18.96
N GLU A 366 12.29 4.69 -19.48
CA GLU A 366 11.88 5.74 -20.42
C GLU A 366 11.45 5.17 -21.79
N GLU A 367 12.07 4.07 -22.23
CA GLU A 367 11.64 3.33 -23.42
C GLU A 367 10.27 2.69 -23.22
N TYR A 368 10.06 2.02 -22.08
CA TYR A 368 8.76 1.45 -21.73
C TYR A 368 7.63 2.50 -21.71
N GLU A 369 7.89 3.69 -21.18
CA GLU A 369 6.91 4.78 -21.22
C GLU A 369 6.61 5.28 -22.63
N ARG A 370 7.63 5.40 -23.48
CA ARG A 370 7.42 5.78 -24.89
C ARG A 370 6.56 4.76 -25.61
N ASP A 371 6.74 3.47 -25.32
CA ASP A 371 5.94 2.40 -25.92
C ASP A 371 4.50 2.36 -25.39
N LEU A 372 4.30 2.60 -24.09
CA LEU A 372 2.96 2.81 -23.52
C LEU A 372 2.23 3.97 -24.21
N ALA A 373 2.92 5.11 -24.41
CA ALA A 373 2.34 6.28 -25.07
C ALA A 373 1.98 6.01 -26.54
N ARG A 374 2.81 5.25 -27.27
CA ARG A 374 2.53 4.83 -28.65
C ARG A 374 1.34 3.89 -28.74
N ASN A 375 1.27 2.89 -27.85
CA ASN A 375 0.17 1.91 -27.83
C ASN A 375 -1.16 2.55 -27.42
N ALA A 376 -1.13 3.56 -26.57
CA ALA A 376 -2.31 4.35 -26.25
C ALA A 376 -2.84 5.14 -27.47
N GLN A 377 -1.97 5.60 -28.38
CA GLN A 377 -2.37 6.34 -29.59
C GLN A 377 -2.94 5.43 -30.70
N THR A 378 -2.44 4.20 -30.83
CA THR A 378 -2.95 3.23 -31.81
C THR A 378 -4.28 2.59 -31.40
N SER A 379 -4.62 2.59 -30.11
CA SER A 379 -5.88 2.07 -29.59
C SER A 379 -7.11 2.97 -29.85
N PHE A 380 -6.90 4.16 -30.43
CA PHE A 380 -7.95 5.14 -30.76
C PHE A 380 -8.33 5.17 -32.25
N TRP A 381 -7.82 4.23 -33.06
CA TRP A 381 -8.12 4.10 -34.50
C TRP A 381 -8.78 2.78 -34.86
#